data_AF-A0A7J3ZAE1-F1
#
_entry.id   AF-A0A7J3ZAE1-F1
#
_cell.length_a   1.000
_cell.length_b   1.000
_cell.length_c   1.000
_cell.angle_alpha   90.00
_cell.angle_beta   90.00
_cell.angle_gamma   90.00
#
_symmetry.space_group_name_H-M   'P 1'
#
loop_
_entity.id
_entity.type
_entity.pdbx_description
1 polymer ?
#
loop_
_entity_poly.entity_id
_entity_poly.type
_entity_poly.pdbx_seq_one_letter_code
_entity_poly.pdbx_strand_id
1 'polypeptide(L)' 'IIKAIPLRRIGKPEEAAKAIAFLLSDEASYISGQTLIVDGGEIVR' A
#
# COMPACT_ATOMS: atom_id res chain seq x y z
N ILE A 1 -3.66 15.63 -8.82
CA ILE A 1 -2.95 14.64 -7.99
C ILE A 1 -3.62 14.50 -6.62
N ILE A 2 -3.43 15.39 -5.63
CA ILE A 2 -3.99 15.21 -4.26
C ILE A 2 -5.52 15.01 -4.22
N LYS A 3 -6.28 15.65 -5.12
CA LYS A 3 -7.74 15.47 -5.21
C LYS A 3 -8.16 14.07 -5.69
N ALA A 4 -7.30 13.34 -6.38
CA ALA A 4 -7.57 11.98 -6.85
C ALA A 4 -7.38 10.96 -5.71
N ILE A 5 -6.45 11.20 -4.79
CA ILE A 5 -6.18 10.33 -3.64
C ILE A 5 -7.31 10.47 -2.60
N PRO A 6 -8.05 9.39 -2.28
CA PRO A 6 -9.10 9.42 -1.24
C PRO A 6 -8.62 9.88 0.13
N LEU A 7 -7.42 9.50 0.55
CA LEU A 7 -6.81 9.97 1.81
C LEU A 7 -6.41 11.45 1.83
N ARG A 8 -6.60 12.18 0.71
CA ARG A 8 -6.37 13.64 0.60
C ARG A 8 -4.96 14.12 0.94
N ARG A 9 -3.96 13.24 0.79
CA ARG A 9 -2.54 13.59 1.01
C ARG A 9 -1.63 12.67 0.21
N ILE A 10 -0.39 13.10 0.03
CA ILE A 10 0.68 12.22 -0.45
C ILE A 10 1.07 11.26 0.69
N GLY A 11 1.29 9.99 0.34
CA GLY A 11 1.81 8.98 1.26
C GLY A 11 3.24 9.29 1.66
N LYS A 12 3.65 8.84 2.83
CA LYS A 12 5.06 8.90 3.25
C LYS A 12 5.79 7.61 2.89
N PRO A 13 7.11 7.64 2.64
CA PRO A 13 7.88 6.43 2.33
C PRO A 13 7.72 5.30 3.37
N GLU A 14 7.55 5.66 4.64
CA GLU A 14 7.40 4.68 5.73
C GLU A 14 6.09 3.89 5.65
N GLU A 15 5.07 4.42 4.98
CA GLU A 15 3.79 3.73 4.80
C GLU A 15 3.93 2.59 3.78
N ALA A 16 4.66 2.83 2.68
CA ALA A 16 5.02 1.77 1.74
C ALA A 16 5.99 0.75 2.38
N ALA A 17 6.97 1.23 3.14
CA ALA A 17 7.92 0.36 3.84
C ALA A 17 7.24 -0.61 4.81
N LYS A 18 6.19 -0.18 5.52
CA LYS A 18 5.38 -1.06 6.38
C LYS A 18 4.65 -2.15 5.62
N ALA A 19 4.10 -1.84 4.45
CA ALA A 19 3.45 -2.84 3.60
C ALA A 19 4.47 -3.86 3.06
N ILE A 20 5.66 -3.40 2.68
CA ILE A 20 6.78 -4.27 2.28
C ILE A 20 7.21 -5.16 3.45
N ALA A 21 7.37 -4.59 4.65
CA ALA A 21 7.75 -5.34 5.84
C ALA A 21 6.72 -6.43 6.17
N PHE A 22 5.42 -6.14 6.04
CA PHE A 22 4.37 -7.14 6.15
C PHE A 22 4.52 -8.27 5.13
N LEU A 23 4.74 -7.95 3.84
CA LEU A 23 4.92 -8.99 2.82
C LEU A 23 6.17 -9.85 3.02
N LEU A 24 7.18 -9.35 3.73
CA LEU A 24 8.40 -10.09 4.09
C LEU A 24 8.27 -10.84 5.43
N SER A 25 7.16 -10.68 6.14
CA SER A 25 6.93 -11.27 7.46
C SER A 25 6.21 -12.62 7.37
N ASP A 26 6.27 -13.42 8.44
CA ASP A 26 5.61 -14.72 8.52
C ASP A 26 4.08 -14.61 8.44
N GLU A 27 3.54 -13.45 8.80
CA GLU A 27 2.11 -13.11 8.71
C GLU A 27 1.60 -13.12 7.25
N ALA A 28 2.48 -12.98 6.27
CA ALA A 28 2.15 -13.05 4.85
C ALA A 28 2.43 -14.44 4.22
N SER A 29 2.71 -15.47 5.02
CA SER A 29 3.17 -16.80 4.57
C SER A 29 2.27 -17.52 3.54
N TYR A 30 1.00 -17.16 3.41
CA TYR A 30 0.08 -17.74 2.43
C TYR A 30 -0.30 -16.79 1.29
N ILE A 31 0.37 -15.64 1.18
CA ILE A 31 0.16 -14.65 0.12
C ILE A 31 1.25 -14.83 -0.94
N SER A 32 0.84 -15.24 -2.15
CA SER A 32 1.75 -15.38 -3.28
C SER A 32 1.07 -14.98 -4.59
N GLY A 33 1.85 -14.42 -5.50
CA GLY A 33 1.39 -13.97 -6.82
C GLY A 33 0.42 -12.78 -6.82
N GLN A 34 0.32 -12.06 -5.69
CA GLN A 34 -0.59 -10.92 -5.55
C GLN A 34 0.14 -9.59 -5.66
N THR A 35 -0.58 -8.56 -6.12
CA THR A 35 -0.13 -7.16 -6.09
C THR A 35 -0.83 -6.42 -4.96
N LEU A 36 -0.06 -5.84 -4.03
CA LEU A 36 -0.60 -4.98 -2.97
C LEU A 36 -0.39 -3.52 -3.36
N ILE A 37 -1.47 -2.80 -3.60
CA ILE A 37 -1.43 -1.38 -3.99
C ILE A 37 -1.44 -0.51 -2.73
N VAL A 38 -0.47 0.39 -2.64
CA VAL A 38 -0.28 1.32 -1.52
C VAL A 38 -0.27 2.77 -2.04
N ASP A 39 -1.44 3.28 -2.40
CA ASP A 39 -1.63 4.55 -3.10
C ASP A 39 -2.60 5.51 -2.39
N GLY A 40 -3.03 5.17 -1.17
CA GLY A 40 -4.05 5.92 -0.45
C GLY A 40 -5.44 5.87 -1.08
N GLY A 41 -5.69 4.87 -1.94
CA GLY A 41 -6.97 4.56 -2.60
C GLY A 41 -7.13 5.15 -4.00
N GLU A 42 -6.05 5.65 -4.63
CA GLU A 42 -6.11 6.35 -5.92
C GLU A 42 -6.69 5.47 -7.04
N ILE A 43 -6.36 4.19 -7.11
CA ILE A 43 -6.79 3.28 -8.19
C ILE A 43 -8.24 2.77 -8.03
N VAL A 44 -8.80 2.80 -6.82
CA VAL A 44 -10.10 2.18 -6.52
C VAL A 44 -11.27 3.09 -6.95
N ARG A 45 -10.99 4.37 -7.27
CA ARG A 45 -12.00 5.39 -7.53
C ARG A 45 -11.95 5.94 -8.95
#